data_AF-A0A353LW08-F1
#
_entry.id   AF-A0A353LW08-F1
#
_cell.length_a   1.000
_cell.length_b   1.000
_cell.length_c   1.000
_cell.angle_alpha   90.00
_cell.angle_beta   90.00
_cell.angle_gamma   90.00
#
_symmetry.space_group_name_H-M   'P 1'
#
loop_
_entity.id
_entity.type
_entity.pdbx_description
1 polymer ?
#
loop_
_entity_poly.entity_id
_entity_poly.type
_entity_poly.pdbx_seq_one_letter_code
_entity_poly.pdbx_strand_id
1 'polypeptide(L)'
;MVKQDAIVVGVDSGGTKTIACAVTVDGRIVGIGYGGPTNAIFVPEGDAIYAMREAVAAALGVTLSDPIAVPEVQSIYLSAPGFSADSAERALRDMCPEAQLKVEGDSPAVFRAAIPSGDGIVV
;
A
#
# COMPACT_ATOMS: atom_id res chain seq x y z
N MET A 1 -12.91 -17.77 5.60
CA MET A 1 -11.99 -18.50 4.70
C MET A 1 -11.46 -17.49 3.70
N VAL A 2 -10.14 -17.37 3.58
CA VAL A 2 -9.49 -16.54 2.55
C VAL A 2 -9.60 -17.28 1.22
N LYS A 3 -10.12 -16.63 0.17
CA LYS A 3 -10.16 -17.21 -1.19
C LYS A 3 -8.72 -17.37 -1.70
N GLN A 4 -8.42 -18.43 -2.45
CA GLN A 4 -7.06 -18.68 -2.97
C GLN A 4 -6.55 -17.54 -3.88
N ASP A 5 -7.47 -16.82 -4.55
CA ASP A 5 -7.14 -15.69 -5.41
C ASP A 5 -7.18 -14.33 -4.69
N ALA A 6 -7.26 -14.33 -3.36
CA ALA A 6 -7.24 -13.11 -2.57
C ALA A 6 -5.91 -12.39 -2.72
N ILE A 7 -5.97 -11.07 -2.89
CA ILE A 7 -4.80 -10.20 -3.04
C ILE A 7 -4.59 -9.43 -1.75
N VAL A 8 -3.34 -9.33 -1.32
CA VAL A 8 -2.88 -8.41 -0.28
C VAL A 8 -1.84 -7.47 -0.88
N VAL A 9 -1.85 -6.22 -0.45
CA VAL A 9 -0.92 -5.20 -0.95
C VAL A 9 -0.08 -4.67 0.19
N GLY A 10 1.24 -4.72 0.03
CA GLY A 10 2.19 -4.03 0.90
C GLY A 10 2.66 -2.75 0.22
N VAL A 11 2.67 -1.64 0.95
CA VAL A 11 3.20 -0.36 0.47
C VAL A 11 4.32 0.13 1.38
N ASP A 12 5.46 0.46 0.77
CA ASP A 12 6.57 1.18 1.39
C ASP A 12 6.65 2.57 0.77
N SER A 13 6.51 3.60 1.59
CA SER A 13 6.41 4.97 1.10
C SER A 13 7.09 5.96 2.03
N GLY A 14 7.65 7.01 1.46
CA GLY A 14 8.38 8.01 2.22
C GLY A 14 8.57 9.32 1.48
N GLY A 15 9.65 10.03 1.80
CA GLY A 15 9.89 11.38 1.28
C GLY A 15 10.29 11.48 -0.19
N THR A 16 10.61 10.37 -0.87
CA THR A 16 11.10 10.40 -2.27
C THR A 16 10.26 9.58 -3.24
N LYS A 17 9.70 8.46 -2.80
CA LYS A 17 8.94 7.53 -3.64
C LYS A 17 7.98 6.69 -2.80
N THR A 18 7.07 6.05 -3.51
CA THR A 18 6.13 5.05 -3.02
C THR A 18 6.27 3.79 -3.85
N ILE A 19 6.33 2.63 -3.19
CA ILE A 19 6.41 1.32 -3.83
C ILE A 19 5.29 0.47 -3.28
N ALA A 20 4.42 -0.03 -4.17
CA ALA A 20 3.38 -0.98 -3.82
C ALA A 20 3.70 -2.35 -4.44
N CYS A 21 3.49 -3.41 -3.68
CA CYS A 21 3.61 -4.79 -4.14
C CYS A 21 2.31 -5.52 -3.85
N ALA A 22 1.63 -5.97 -4.91
CA ALA A 22 0.44 -6.80 -4.81
C ALA A 22 0.87 -8.27 -4.89
N VAL A 23 0.43 -9.07 -3.93
CA VAL A 23 0.71 -10.51 -3.87
C VAL A 23 -0.57 -11.28 -3.57
N THR A 24 -0.70 -12.45 -4.16
CA THR A 24 -1.73 -13.40 -3.74
C THR A 24 -1.35 -14.02 -2.39
N VAL A 25 -2.34 -14.55 -1.67
CA VAL A 25 -2.14 -15.12 -0.33
C VAL A 25 -1.25 -16.37 -0.28
N ASP A 26 -1.01 -17.02 -1.42
CA ASP A 26 -0.02 -18.10 -1.59
C ASP A 26 1.40 -17.57 -1.87
N GLY A 27 1.58 -16.25 -1.92
CA GLY A 27 2.88 -15.58 -2.07
C GLY A 27 3.29 -15.27 -3.51
N ARG A 28 2.43 -15.49 -4.52
CA ARG A 28 2.73 -15.12 -5.91
C ARG A 28 2.64 -13.59 -6.07
N ILE A 29 3.66 -12.99 -6.66
CA ILE A 29 3.61 -11.57 -7.04
C ILE A 29 2.61 -11.38 -8.19
N VAL A 30 1.63 -10.50 -7.97
CA VAL A 30 0.69 -10.02 -9.00
C VAL A 30 1.33 -8.89 -9.79
N GLY A 31 1.90 -7.91 -9.09
CA GLY A 31 2.54 -6.75 -9.71
C GLY A 31 3.24 -5.86 -8.69
N ILE A 32 4.08 -4.97 -9.21
CA ILE A 32 4.78 -3.92 -8.45
C ILE A 32 4.48 -2.59 -9.12
N GLY A 33 4.09 -1.62 -8.32
CA GLY A 33 3.80 -0.26 -8.77
C GLY A 33 4.64 0.78 -8.04
N TYR A 34 4.86 1.89 -8.72
CA TYR A 34 5.67 3.00 -8.24
C TYR A 34 4.86 4.28 -8.30
N GLY A 35 5.07 5.15 -7.33
CA GLY A 35 4.50 6.49 -7.30
C GLY A 35 5.47 7.47 -6.66
N GLY A 36 5.07 8.75 -6.66
CA GLY A 36 5.80 9.83 -6.05
C GLY A 36 5.91 9.76 -4.52
N PRO A 37 6.44 10.83 -3.88
CA PRO A 37 6.53 10.95 -2.43
C PRO A 37 5.16 11.07 -1.75
N THR A 38 5.00 10.49 -0.56
CA THR A 38 3.74 10.49 0.22
C THR A 38 3.86 11.13 1.60
N ASN A 39 5.07 11.50 2.02
CA ASN A 39 5.27 12.11 3.33
C ASN A 39 4.61 13.50 3.40
N ALA A 40 3.38 13.54 3.90
CA ALA A 40 2.53 14.73 3.93
C ALA A 40 3.05 15.87 4.83
N ILE A 41 4.17 15.66 5.54
CA ILE A 41 4.93 16.74 6.20
C ILE A 41 5.62 17.63 5.16
N PHE A 42 6.10 17.05 4.06
CA PHE A 42 6.91 17.72 3.05
C PHE A 42 6.21 17.90 1.71
N VAL A 43 5.13 17.15 1.44
CA VAL A 43 4.37 17.23 0.20
C VAL A 43 2.91 17.60 0.46
N PRO A 44 2.25 18.34 -0.46
CA PRO A 44 0.82 18.59 -0.37
C PRO A 44 0.02 17.29 -0.28
N GLU A 45 -1.02 17.26 0.55
CA GLU A 45 -1.81 16.05 0.80
C GLU A 45 -2.41 15.47 -0.50
N GLY A 46 -2.87 16.32 -1.41
CA GLY A 46 -3.41 15.89 -2.71
C GLY A 46 -2.38 15.13 -3.56
N ASP A 47 -1.13 15.59 -3.58
CA ASP A 47 -0.05 14.94 -4.31
C ASP A 47 0.32 13.60 -3.67
N ALA A 48 0.33 13.53 -2.33
CA ALA A 48 0.55 12.29 -1.58
C ALA A 48 -0.56 11.26 -1.86
N ILE A 49 -1.82 11.69 -1.86
CA ILE A 49 -2.98 10.84 -2.20
C ILE A 49 -2.85 10.31 -3.63
N TYR A 50 -2.48 11.17 -4.58
CA TYR A 50 -2.28 10.77 -5.96
C TYR A 50 -1.14 9.77 -6.11
N ALA A 51 0.02 10.04 -5.51
CA ALA A 51 1.19 9.15 -5.56
C ALA A 51 0.91 7.77 -4.95
N MET A 52 0.18 7.73 -3.82
CA MET A 52 -0.27 6.49 -3.20
C MET A 52 -1.17 5.68 -4.15
N ARG A 53 -2.16 6.37 -4.73
CA ARG A 53 -3.12 5.77 -5.65
C ARG A 53 -2.44 5.24 -6.91
N GLU A 54 -1.51 6.00 -7.47
CA GLU A 54 -0.71 5.63 -8.64
C GLU A 54 0.08 4.33 -8.38
N ALA A 55 0.80 4.27 -7.26
CA ALA A 55 1.57 3.08 -6.91
C ALA A 55 0.68 1.83 -6.77
N VAL A 56 -0.42 1.93 -6.02
CA VAL A 56 -1.32 0.78 -5.82
C VAL A 56 -2.03 0.38 -7.11
N ALA A 57 -2.52 1.35 -7.91
CA ALA A 57 -3.16 1.05 -9.19
C ALA A 57 -2.21 0.33 -10.15
N ALA A 58 -0.96 0.80 -10.25
CA ALA A 58 0.06 0.14 -11.07
C ALA A 58 0.38 -1.28 -10.58
N ALA A 59 0.46 -1.51 -9.26
CA ALA A 59 0.68 -2.84 -8.70
C ALA A 59 -0.47 -3.82 -9.00
N LEU A 60 -1.70 -3.31 -9.10
CA LEU A 60 -2.90 -4.08 -9.43
C LEU A 60 -3.17 -4.17 -10.95
N GLY A 61 -2.40 -3.46 -11.78
CA GLY A 61 -2.64 -3.39 -13.23
C GLY A 61 -3.88 -2.58 -13.62
N VAL A 62 -4.32 -1.66 -12.76
CA VAL A 62 -5.48 -0.79 -12.96
C VAL A 62 -5.05 0.56 -13.53
N THR A 63 -5.84 1.13 -14.44
CA THR A 63 -5.61 2.47 -14.96
C THR A 63 -6.28 3.54 -14.09
N LEU A 64 -5.61 4.68 -13.88
CA LEU A 64 -6.18 5.80 -13.14
C LEU A 64 -7.29 6.54 -13.91
N SER A 65 -7.30 6.45 -15.25
CA SER A 65 -8.27 7.14 -16.10
C SER A 65 -9.66 6.52 -16.08
N ASP A 66 -9.74 5.23 -15.76
CA ASP A 66 -10.96 4.43 -15.66
C ASP A 66 -10.75 3.35 -14.59
N PRO A 67 -10.78 3.73 -13.30
CA PRO A 67 -10.45 2.82 -12.22
C PRO A 67 -11.56 1.78 -12.05
N ILE A 68 -11.27 0.56 -12.48
CA ILE A 68 -12.12 -0.60 -12.20
C ILE A 68 -11.87 -1.02 -10.75
N ALA A 69 -12.94 -1.19 -9.98
CA ALA A 69 -12.86 -1.71 -8.62
C ALA A 69 -12.31 -3.14 -8.62
N VAL A 70 -11.40 -3.43 -7.69
CA VAL A 70 -10.72 -4.72 -7.49
C VAL A 70 -11.16 -5.32 -6.14
N PRO A 71 -12.34 -5.95 -6.07
CA PRO A 71 -12.87 -6.52 -4.82
C PRO A 71 -12.04 -7.69 -4.28
N GLU A 72 -11.15 -8.27 -5.08
CA GLU A 72 -10.26 -9.36 -4.67
C GLU A 72 -9.19 -8.90 -3.66
N VAL A 73 -8.94 -7.59 -3.55
CA VAL A 73 -8.00 -7.01 -2.57
C VAL A 73 -8.62 -7.06 -1.17
N GLN A 74 -8.07 -7.92 -0.30
CA GLN A 74 -8.57 -8.08 1.07
C GLN A 74 -7.93 -7.12 2.06
N SER A 75 -6.66 -6.80 1.87
CA SER A 75 -5.94 -5.90 2.77
C SER A 75 -4.85 -5.12 2.06
N ILE A 76 -4.66 -3.89 2.53
CA ILE A 76 -3.57 -3.02 2.12
C ILE A 76 -2.88 -2.55 3.39
N TYR A 77 -1.61 -2.91 3.52
CA TYR A 77 -0.75 -2.47 4.60
C TYR A 77 0.17 -1.36 4.09
N LEU A 78 0.13 -0.20 4.74
CA LEU A 78 0.86 1.00 4.34
C LEU A 78 1.89 1.36 5.41
N SER A 79 3.16 1.26 5.04
CA SER A 79 4.29 1.88 5.73
C SER A 79 4.46 3.29 5.17
N ALA A 80 3.91 4.29 5.86
CA ALA A 80 3.76 5.62 5.29
C ALA A 80 3.80 6.73 6.37
N PRO A 81 4.99 7.27 6.69
CA PRO A 81 5.15 8.31 7.71
C PRO A 81 4.38 9.58 7.33
N GLY A 82 3.59 10.06 8.27
CA GLY A 82 2.80 11.28 8.07
C GLY A 82 1.62 11.11 7.11
N PHE A 83 1.46 9.95 6.47
CA PHE A 83 0.27 9.65 5.68
C PHE A 83 -0.83 9.16 6.62
N SER A 84 -2.00 9.80 6.56
CA SER A 84 -3.08 9.50 7.50
C SER A 84 -3.97 8.35 7.02
N ALA A 85 -4.71 7.74 7.94
CA ALA A 85 -5.74 6.77 7.58
C ALA A 85 -6.82 7.38 6.67
N ASP A 86 -7.23 8.64 6.91
CA ASP A 86 -8.20 9.35 6.06
C ASP A 86 -7.65 9.57 4.63
N SER A 87 -6.38 9.96 4.51
CA SER A 87 -5.73 10.11 3.21
C SER A 87 -5.63 8.76 2.46
N ALA A 88 -5.40 7.66 3.19
CA ALA A 88 -5.44 6.31 2.62
C ALA A 88 -6.84 5.90 2.15
N GLU A 89 -7.88 6.19 2.94
CA GLU A 89 -9.28 5.98 2.56
C GLU A 89 -9.61 6.74 1.26
N ARG A 90 -9.27 8.03 1.21
CA ARG A 90 -9.49 8.89 0.03
C ARG A 90 -8.71 8.42 -1.20
N ALA A 91 -7.53 7.83 -1.01
CA ALA A 91 -6.69 7.36 -2.10
C ALA A 91 -7.21 6.04 -2.71
N LEU A 92 -7.70 5.11 -1.87
CA LEU A 92 -7.80 3.69 -2.24
C LEU A 92 -9.21 3.10 -2.15
N ARG A 93 -10.14 3.71 -1.41
CA ARG A 93 -11.44 3.08 -1.12
C ARG A 93 -12.29 2.83 -2.36
N ASP A 94 -12.22 3.69 -3.37
CA ASP A 94 -13.00 3.52 -4.60
C ASP A 94 -12.50 2.36 -5.48
N MET A 95 -11.19 2.18 -5.55
CA MET A 95 -10.54 1.09 -6.28
C MET A 95 -10.54 -0.23 -5.50
N CYS A 96 -10.43 -0.18 -4.17
CA CYS A 96 -10.34 -1.36 -3.30
C CYS A 96 -11.44 -1.30 -2.21
N PRO A 97 -12.73 -1.44 -2.59
CA PRO A 97 -13.86 -1.14 -1.71
C PRO A 97 -13.89 -2.02 -0.45
N GLU A 98 -13.54 -3.29 -0.58
CA GLU A 98 -13.59 -4.28 0.50
C GLU A 98 -12.30 -4.38 1.30
N ALA A 99 -11.24 -3.68 0.89
CA ALA A 99 -9.93 -3.85 1.49
C ALA A 99 -9.85 -3.25 2.90
N GLN A 100 -9.30 -4.02 3.83
CA GLN A 100 -8.90 -3.48 5.14
C GLN A 100 -7.62 -2.65 4.97
N LEU A 101 -7.68 -1.37 5.32
CA LEU A 101 -6.55 -0.46 5.26
C LEU A 101 -5.88 -0.40 6.64
N LYS A 102 -4.56 -0.63 6.67
CA LYS A 102 -3.76 -0.49 7.88
C LYS A 102 -2.57 0.42 7.59
N VAL A 103 -2.59 1.62 8.15
CA VAL A 103 -1.50 2.59 8.05
C VAL A 103 -0.66 2.54 9.32
N GLU A 104 0.66 2.42 9.18
CA GLU A 104 1.63 2.58 10.24
C GLU A 104 2.85 3.39 9.74
N GLY A 105 3.72 3.80 10.66
CA GLY A 105 5.04 4.31 10.29
C GLY A 105 6.00 3.22 9.83
N ASP A 106 7.26 3.61 9.60
CA ASP A 106 8.28 2.75 8.97
C ASP A 106 8.76 1.61 9.86
N SER A 107 8.92 1.91 11.15
CA SER A 107 9.63 1.02 12.06
C SER A 107 8.98 -0.37 12.19
N PRO A 108 7.65 -0.49 12.33
CA PRO A 108 6.99 -1.80 12.33
C PRO A 108 7.13 -2.58 11.01
N ALA A 109 7.11 -1.88 9.87
CA ALA A 109 7.23 -2.52 8.56
C ALA A 109 8.64 -3.07 8.34
N VAL A 110 9.66 -2.24 8.59
CA VAL A 110 11.07 -2.61 8.52
C VAL A 110 11.38 -3.78 9.45
N PHE A 111 10.89 -3.72 10.69
CA PHE A 111 11.07 -4.80 11.67
C PHE A 111 10.50 -6.13 11.17
N ARG A 112 9.23 -6.14 10.73
CA ARG A 112 8.57 -7.37 10.26
C ARG A 112 9.16 -7.92 8.97
N ALA A 113 9.69 -7.05 8.10
CA ALA A 113 10.36 -7.48 6.87
C ALA A 113 11.71 -8.15 7.17
N ALA A 114 12.50 -7.61 8.10
CA ALA A 114 13.81 -8.16 8.44
C ALA A 114 13.74 -9.34 9.41
N ILE A 115 12.77 -9.34 10.33
CA ILE A 115 12.59 -10.35 11.37
C ILE A 115 11.12 -10.81 11.35
N PRO A 116 10.80 -11.85 10.55
CA PRO A 116 9.42 -12.33 10.41
C PRO A 116 8.84 -12.94 11.70
N SER A 117 9.69 -13.40 12.61
CA SER A 117 9.29 -13.96 13.90
C SER A 117 10.41 -13.86 14.94
N GLY A 118 10.04 -13.64 16.21
CA GLY A 118 10.96 -13.58 17.35
C GLY A 118 11.41 -12.17 17.71
N ASP A 119 12.32 -12.08 18.68
CA ASP A 119 12.88 -10.82 19.16
C ASP A 119 14.15 -10.45 18.37
N GLY A 120 14.38 -9.15 18.15
CA GLY A 120 15.63 -8.66 17.60
C GLY A 120 15.64 -7.14 17.46
N ILE A 121 16.65 -6.62 16.76
CA ILE A 121 16.85 -5.19 16.53
C ILE A 121 17.15 -5.00 15.05
N VAL A 122 16.51 -4.00 14.45
CA VAL A 122 16.79 -3.54 13.08
C VAL A 122 17.20 -2.08 13.17
N VAL A 123 18.29 -1.73 12.48
CA VAL A 123 18.92 -0.40 12.52
C VAL A 123 18.91 0.19 11.12
#